data_AF-A0A660S1I7-F1
#
_entry.id   AF-A0A660S1I7-F1
#
_cell.length_a   1.000
_cell.length_b   1.000
_cell.length_c   1.000
_cell.angle_alpha   90.00
_cell.angle_beta   90.00
_cell.angle_gamma   90.00
#
_symmetry.space_group_name_H-M   'P 1'
#
loop_
_entity.id
_entity.type
_entity.pdbx_description
1 polymer ?
#
loop_
_entity_poly.entity_id
_entity_poly.type
_entity_poly.pdbx_seq_one_letter_code
_entity_poly.pdbx_strand_id
1 'polypeptide(L)'
;MRQFDKIPFNEKVIIYALYKKCVKRGSKVFVRFSHNLTVKQNRNWDYWTGTDIDLLEVTKERMIIGYEIKGMKKYKGKYEPPGLYKGLGQAMEYFNLPFVISKEDSKPKFNGGAFDFVYLVHARNEIRFSEYEKRIFDLVPIGFIIGTPDGKFETVKNAFLNPIQSKEAKEHLLNNLDSLEKFSLESKIFKKIQEVGEKYFK
;
A
#
# COMPACT_ATOMS: atom_id res chain seq x y z
N MET A 1 12.25 -26.23 14.78
CA MET A 1 12.41 -25.06 13.88
C MET A 1 11.02 -24.74 13.35
N ARG A 2 10.42 -23.62 13.76
CA ARG A 2 9.09 -23.25 13.23
C ARG A 2 9.29 -22.71 11.81
N GLN A 3 8.29 -22.84 10.94
CA GLN A 3 8.35 -22.37 9.55
C GLN A 3 8.73 -20.88 9.41
N PHE A 4 8.41 -20.09 10.45
CA PHE A 4 8.82 -18.69 10.63
C PHE A 4 10.33 -18.44 10.58
N ASP A 5 11.16 -19.46 10.85
CA ASP A 5 12.62 -19.33 10.86
C ASP A 5 13.19 -19.20 9.43
N LYS A 6 12.50 -19.75 8.42
CA LYS A 6 12.99 -19.81 7.02
C LYS A 6 12.52 -18.67 6.13
N ILE A 7 11.33 -18.11 6.38
CA ILE A 7 10.78 -17.00 5.60
C ILE A 7 10.39 -15.88 6.58
N PRO A 8 10.94 -14.66 6.46
CA PRO A 8 10.51 -13.54 7.29
C PRO A 8 9.06 -13.15 7.01
N PHE A 9 8.39 -12.57 8.01
CA PHE A 9 7.14 -11.82 7.83
C PHE A 9 7.43 -10.49 7.09
N ASN A 10 7.82 -10.62 5.83
CA ASN A 10 8.24 -9.54 4.95
C ASN A 10 7.03 -8.90 4.24
N GLU A 11 7.30 -7.85 3.45
CA GLU A 11 6.26 -7.10 2.74
C GLU A 11 5.39 -7.98 1.83
N LYS A 12 5.95 -9.00 1.16
CA LYS A 12 5.15 -9.90 0.30
C LYS A 12 4.18 -10.73 1.12
N VAL A 13 4.63 -11.28 2.25
CA VAL A 13 3.76 -12.04 3.16
C VAL A 13 2.65 -11.15 3.71
N ILE A 14 2.96 -9.89 4.03
CA ILE A 14 1.99 -8.91 4.53
C ILE A 14 0.98 -8.55 3.45
N ILE A 15 1.43 -8.22 2.23
CA ILE A 15 0.54 -7.98 1.07
C ILE A 15 -0.38 -9.18 0.86
N TYR A 16 0.17 -10.40 0.88
CA TYR A 16 -0.59 -11.64 0.75
C TYR A 16 -1.66 -11.80 1.84
N ALA A 17 -1.35 -11.48 3.10
CA ALA A 17 -2.34 -11.60 4.16
C ALA A 17 -3.39 -10.46 4.10
N LEU A 18 -2.98 -9.26 3.68
CA LEU A 18 -3.85 -8.09 3.59
C LEU A 18 -4.83 -8.17 2.40
N TYR A 19 -4.39 -8.55 1.18
CA TYR A 19 -5.30 -8.60 0.02
C TYR A 19 -6.46 -9.57 0.27
N LYS A 20 -6.24 -10.69 0.98
CA LYS A 20 -7.31 -11.64 1.33
C LYS A 20 -8.42 -10.97 2.14
N LYS A 21 -8.05 -10.05 3.05
CA LYS A 21 -9.03 -9.26 3.83
C LYS A 21 -9.79 -8.28 2.93
N CYS A 22 -9.10 -7.58 2.04
CA CYS A 22 -9.70 -6.65 1.09
C CYS A 22 -10.68 -7.37 0.13
N VAL A 23 -10.26 -8.48 -0.48
CA VAL A 23 -11.11 -9.28 -1.38
C VAL A 23 -12.31 -9.87 -0.65
N LYS A 24 -12.19 -10.29 0.61
CA LYS A 24 -13.33 -10.75 1.41
C LYS A 24 -14.38 -9.64 1.64
N ARG A 25 -13.97 -8.37 1.67
CA ARG A 25 -14.88 -7.21 1.70
C ARG A 25 -15.48 -6.90 0.31
N GLY A 26 -14.99 -7.57 -0.73
CA GLY A 26 -15.36 -7.38 -2.13
C GLY A 26 -14.72 -6.15 -2.78
N SER A 27 -13.57 -5.73 -2.27
CA SER A 27 -12.77 -4.66 -2.84
C SER A 27 -11.96 -5.15 -4.05
N LYS A 28 -11.66 -4.25 -4.99
CA LYS A 28 -10.62 -4.47 -6.01
C LYS A 28 -9.26 -4.13 -5.42
N VAL A 29 -8.23 -4.89 -5.76
CA VAL A 29 -6.89 -4.74 -5.21
C VAL A 29 -5.84 -4.73 -6.30
N PHE A 30 -4.89 -3.80 -6.18
CA PHE A 30 -3.71 -3.70 -7.03
C PHE A 30 -2.46 -3.67 -6.13
N VAL A 31 -1.38 -4.32 -6.55
CA VAL A 31 -0.17 -4.51 -5.74
C VAL A 31 1.07 -3.98 -6.46
N ARG A 32 1.96 -3.33 -5.71
CA ARG A 32 3.21 -2.75 -6.23
C ARG A 32 2.97 -1.88 -7.47
N PHE A 33 1.96 -1.03 -7.39
CA PHE A 33 1.64 -0.10 -8.45
C PHE A 33 2.74 0.96 -8.55
N SER A 34 3.54 0.85 -9.61
CA SER A 34 4.56 1.82 -10.00
C SER A 34 4.07 2.66 -11.18
N HIS A 35 4.80 3.72 -11.52
CA HIS A 35 4.50 4.57 -12.68
C HIS A 35 4.17 3.74 -13.93
N ASN A 36 3.06 4.07 -14.61
CA ASN A 36 2.54 3.25 -15.71
C ASN A 36 3.03 3.73 -17.10
N LEU A 37 4.22 4.33 -17.16
CA LEU A 37 4.85 4.93 -18.36
C LEU A 37 4.92 4.00 -19.59
N THR A 38 4.81 2.68 -19.39
CA THR A 38 4.93 1.66 -20.45
C THR A 38 3.58 1.16 -20.99
N VAL A 39 2.44 1.69 -20.52
CA VAL A 39 1.13 1.34 -21.08
C VAL A 39 0.94 2.12 -22.38
N LYS A 40 1.23 1.45 -23.49
CA LYS A 40 0.93 1.93 -24.86
C LYS A 40 -0.57 1.87 -25.12
N GLN A 41 -1.32 2.77 -24.50
CA GLN A 41 -2.68 3.09 -24.92
C GLN A 41 -2.67 4.44 -25.64
N ASN A 42 -3.64 4.66 -26.52
CA ASN A 42 -3.86 5.91 -27.26
C ASN A 42 -4.35 7.02 -26.31
N ARG A 43 -3.55 7.35 -25.30
CA ARG A 43 -3.86 8.28 -24.22
C ARG A 43 -2.75 9.32 -24.11
N ASN A 44 -3.13 10.56 -23.81
CA ASN A 44 -2.22 11.69 -23.65
C ASN A 44 -1.77 11.90 -22.20
N TRP A 45 -1.79 10.86 -21.37
CA TRP A 45 -1.43 10.94 -19.97
C TRP A 45 -0.78 9.66 -19.46
N ASP A 46 -0.02 9.75 -18.36
CA ASP A 46 0.47 8.63 -17.57
C ASP A 46 0.29 8.89 -16.07
N TYR A 47 0.20 7.83 -15.28
CA TYR A 47 0.38 7.89 -13.84
C TYR A 47 1.86 7.85 -13.50
N TRP A 48 2.30 8.85 -12.75
CA TRP A 48 3.62 8.87 -12.13
C TRP A 48 3.49 8.65 -10.63
N THR A 49 4.40 7.87 -10.08
CA THR A 49 4.53 7.62 -8.65
C THR A 49 5.98 7.86 -8.23
N GLY A 50 6.20 8.65 -7.17
CA GLY A 50 7.53 8.90 -6.63
C GLY A 50 8.08 7.72 -5.83
N THR A 51 7.15 6.96 -5.23
CA THR A 51 7.40 5.67 -4.61
C THR A 51 6.39 4.65 -5.16
N ASP A 52 6.71 3.37 -5.10
CA ASP A 52 5.77 2.33 -5.50
C ASP A 52 4.64 2.24 -4.46
N ILE A 53 3.40 2.14 -4.94
CA ILE A 53 2.24 1.91 -4.08
C ILE A 53 2.16 0.42 -3.76
N ASP A 54 2.42 0.04 -2.51
CA ASP A 54 2.56 -1.37 -2.12
C ASP A 54 1.25 -2.16 -2.29
N LEU A 55 0.14 -1.60 -1.81
CA LEU A 55 -1.20 -2.11 -2.05
C LEU A 55 -2.19 -0.94 -2.18
N LEU A 56 -2.94 -0.94 -3.28
CA LEU A 56 -4.07 -0.06 -3.54
C LEU A 56 -5.36 -0.87 -3.43
N GLU A 57 -6.28 -0.44 -2.57
CA GLU A 57 -7.62 -0.99 -2.44
C GLU A 57 -8.65 0.00 -2.99
N VAL A 58 -9.56 -0.49 -3.84
CA VAL A 58 -10.79 0.23 -4.21
C VAL A 58 -11.98 -0.50 -3.59
N THR A 59 -12.64 0.13 -2.64
CA THR A 59 -13.80 -0.45 -1.94
C THR A 59 -15.05 -0.44 -2.83
N LYS A 60 -16.12 -1.14 -2.40
CA LYS A 60 -17.42 -1.13 -3.10
C LYS A 60 -18.04 0.26 -3.14
N GLU A 61 -17.77 1.06 -2.12
CA GLU A 61 -18.21 2.45 -1.97
C GLU A 61 -17.33 3.43 -2.75
N ARG A 62 -16.48 2.94 -3.67
CA ARG A 62 -15.55 3.74 -4.48
C ARG A 62 -14.56 4.56 -3.65
N MET A 63 -14.18 4.08 -2.47
CA MET A 63 -13.08 4.66 -1.70
C MET A 63 -11.75 4.06 -2.17
N ILE A 64 -10.73 4.89 -2.33
CA ILE A 64 -9.37 4.48 -2.71
C ILE A 64 -8.48 4.55 -1.46
N ILE A 65 -7.96 3.41 -1.04
CA ILE A 65 -7.11 3.28 0.14
C ILE A 65 -5.71 2.86 -0.29
N GLY A 66 -4.71 3.62 0.13
CA GLY A 66 -3.30 3.30 -0.08
C GLY A 66 -2.71 2.69 1.19
N TYR A 67 -2.04 1.56 1.04
CA TYR A 67 -1.34 0.89 2.13
C TYR A 67 0.17 0.88 1.83
N GLU A 68 0.93 1.66 2.57
CA GLU A 68 2.39 1.55 2.61
C GLU A 68 2.78 0.42 3.57
N ILE A 69 3.63 -0.51 3.15
CA ILE A 69 3.87 -1.76 3.89
C ILE A 69 5.34 -1.88 4.29
N LYS A 70 5.58 -2.16 5.56
CA LYS A 70 6.91 -2.44 6.10
C LYS A 70 6.95 -3.80 6.77
N GLY A 71 7.74 -4.70 6.18
CA GLY A 71 7.99 -6.05 6.69
C GLY A 71 9.18 -6.15 7.66
N MET A 72 9.26 -7.26 8.40
CA MET A 72 10.42 -7.57 9.24
C MET A 72 11.70 -7.70 8.40
N LYS A 73 12.83 -7.28 8.97
CA LYS A 73 14.15 -7.37 8.34
C LYS A 73 15.04 -8.34 9.10
N LYS A 74 15.91 -9.05 8.39
CA LYS A 74 16.92 -9.90 9.02
C LYS A 74 18.14 -9.06 9.35
N TYR A 75 18.50 -8.97 10.63
CA TYR A 75 19.72 -8.31 11.10
C TYR A 75 20.44 -9.23 12.08
N LYS A 76 21.74 -9.47 11.85
CA LYS A 76 22.59 -10.36 12.66
C LYS A 76 21.93 -11.71 13.04
N GLY A 77 21.20 -12.32 12.11
CA GLY A 77 20.53 -13.60 12.30
C GLY A 77 19.16 -13.56 12.99
N LYS A 78 18.71 -12.39 13.48
CA LYS A 78 17.39 -12.18 14.07
C LYS A 78 16.48 -11.40 13.13
N TYR A 79 15.17 -11.61 13.25
CA TYR A 79 14.18 -10.78 12.56
C TYR A 79 13.79 -9.61 13.46
N GLU A 80 13.95 -8.40 12.95
CA GLU A 80 13.67 -7.16 13.66
C GLU A 80 12.53 -6.39 12.97
N PRO A 81 11.69 -5.68 13.74
CA PRO A 81 10.72 -4.77 13.18
C PRO A 81 11.38 -3.73 12.26
N PRO A 82 10.69 -3.30 11.20
CA PRO A 82 11.21 -2.23 10.34
C PRO A 82 11.28 -0.88 11.08
N GLY A 83 12.05 0.04 10.52
CA GLY A 83 12.13 1.41 11.05
C GLY A 83 10.85 2.20 10.77
N LEU A 84 10.19 2.68 11.83
CA LEU A 84 8.91 3.38 11.77
C LEU A 84 8.95 4.64 10.88
N TYR A 85 9.93 5.53 11.09
CA TYR A 85 10.01 6.81 10.38
C TYR A 85 10.21 6.67 8.87
N LYS A 86 10.87 5.58 8.44
CA LYS A 86 11.01 5.29 7.02
C LYS A 86 9.64 4.98 6.41
N GLY A 87 8.85 4.14 7.08
CA GLY A 87 7.49 3.83 6.64
C GLY A 87 6.58 5.06 6.67
N LEU A 88 6.68 5.89 7.71
CA LEU A 88 5.91 7.11 7.82
C LEU A 88 6.22 8.10 6.69
N GLY A 89 7.51 8.32 6.38
CA GLY A 89 7.94 9.16 5.28
C GLY A 89 7.35 8.75 3.93
N GLN A 90 7.43 7.46 3.61
CA GLN A 90 6.87 6.92 2.36
C GLN A 90 5.35 6.99 2.33
N ALA A 91 4.67 6.72 3.46
CA ALA A 91 3.22 6.86 3.56
C ALA A 91 2.76 8.31 3.35
N MET A 92 3.53 9.32 3.79
CA MET A 92 3.20 10.72 3.52
C MET A 92 3.21 11.05 2.02
N GLU A 93 4.10 10.43 1.23
CA GLU A 93 4.15 10.65 -0.22
C GLU A 93 2.83 10.26 -0.90
N TYR A 94 2.14 9.23 -0.39
CA TYR A 94 0.90 8.72 -0.98
C TYR A 94 -0.21 9.78 -1.03
N PHE A 95 -0.19 10.77 -0.12
CA PHE A 95 -1.23 11.81 -0.11
C PHE A 95 -1.34 12.57 -1.43
N ASN A 96 -0.23 12.70 -2.16
CA ASN A 96 -0.21 13.40 -3.44
C ASN A 96 -0.12 12.46 -4.65
N LEU A 97 -0.33 11.15 -4.46
CA LEU A 97 -0.17 10.14 -5.51
C LEU A 97 -1.50 9.49 -5.94
N PRO A 98 -1.52 8.86 -7.13
CA PRO A 98 -0.56 9.04 -8.22
C PRO A 98 -0.75 10.41 -8.88
N PHE A 99 0.33 10.99 -9.44
CA PHE A 99 0.18 12.15 -10.32
C PHE A 99 -0.33 11.70 -11.68
N VAL A 100 -1.30 12.43 -12.22
CA VAL A 100 -1.68 12.31 -13.64
C VAL A 100 -0.84 13.29 -14.44
N ILE A 101 0.16 12.80 -15.15
CA ILE A 101 1.06 13.63 -15.95
C ILE A 101 0.54 13.66 -17.39
N SER A 102 0.36 14.86 -17.94
CA SER A 102 0.08 15.04 -19.36
C SER A 102 1.32 14.75 -20.21
N LYS A 103 1.17 14.03 -21.31
CA LYS A 103 2.27 13.75 -22.24
C LYS A 103 2.64 14.95 -23.13
N GLU A 104 1.73 15.91 -23.25
CA GLU A 104 1.92 17.08 -24.12
C GLU A 104 2.90 18.09 -23.50
N ASP A 105 2.80 18.33 -22.20
CA ASP A 105 3.61 19.34 -21.49
C ASP A 105 4.37 18.77 -20.27
N SER A 106 4.24 17.47 -19.99
CA SER A 106 4.87 16.78 -18.85
C SER A 106 4.51 17.35 -17.47
N LYS A 107 3.36 18.04 -17.35
CA LYS A 107 2.90 18.62 -16.08
C LYS A 107 1.81 17.78 -15.41
N PRO A 108 1.69 17.85 -14.07
CA PRO A 108 0.53 17.32 -13.36
C PRO A 108 -0.76 17.98 -13.84
N LYS A 109 -1.76 17.18 -14.21
CA LYS A 109 -3.10 17.64 -14.62
C LYS A 109 -3.94 18.12 -13.44
N PHE A 110 -3.70 17.59 -12.24
CA PHE A 110 -4.48 17.85 -11.04
C PHE A 110 -3.58 18.25 -9.88
N ASN A 111 -4.12 19.05 -8.96
CA ASN A 111 -3.45 19.41 -7.71
C ASN A 111 -3.94 18.48 -6.60
N GLY A 112 -3.11 17.53 -6.17
CA GLY A 112 -3.48 16.52 -5.17
C GLY A 112 -3.44 15.08 -5.68
N GLY A 113 -3.54 14.13 -4.75
CA GLY A 113 -3.57 12.69 -5.02
C GLY A 113 -4.97 12.09 -5.11
N ALA A 114 -5.05 10.81 -5.45
CA ALA A 114 -6.32 10.09 -5.63
C ALA A 114 -6.82 9.37 -4.37
N PHE A 115 -5.95 9.12 -3.39
CA PHE A 115 -6.28 8.32 -2.21
C PHE A 115 -7.18 9.08 -1.24
N ASP A 116 -8.27 8.45 -0.81
CA ASP A 116 -9.12 8.93 0.28
C ASP A 116 -8.45 8.71 1.64
N PHE A 117 -7.83 7.55 1.82
CA PHE A 117 -7.21 7.14 3.08
C PHE A 117 -5.83 6.54 2.82
N VAL A 118 -4.89 6.82 3.73
CA VAL A 118 -3.55 6.25 3.69
C VAL A 118 -3.26 5.55 5.01
N TYR A 119 -2.80 4.32 4.93
CA TYR A 119 -2.38 3.53 6.07
C TYR A 119 -0.91 3.13 5.94
N LEU A 120 -0.18 3.21 7.06
CA LEU A 120 1.06 2.48 7.22
C LEU A 120 0.77 1.13 7.90
N VAL A 121 1.15 0.05 7.23
CA VAL A 121 1.08 -1.31 7.75
C VAL A 121 2.47 -1.74 8.18
N HIS A 122 2.64 -2.05 9.46
CA HIS A 122 3.94 -2.28 10.06
C HIS A 122 4.02 -3.64 10.74
N ALA A 123 4.99 -4.45 10.32
CA ALA A 123 5.26 -5.73 10.95
C ALA A 123 5.78 -5.56 12.38
N ARG A 124 5.25 -6.33 13.32
CA ARG A 124 5.76 -6.47 14.70
C ARG A 124 5.61 -7.91 15.18
N ASN A 125 6.34 -8.24 16.24
CA ASN A 125 6.19 -9.53 16.91
C ASN A 125 4.85 -9.63 17.67
N GLU A 126 4.34 -8.50 18.15
CA GLU A 126 3.11 -8.38 18.92
C GLU A 126 2.35 -7.10 18.53
N ILE A 127 1.04 -7.08 18.79
CA ILE A 127 0.23 -5.87 18.62
C ILE A 127 0.49 -4.95 19.81
N ARG A 128 1.42 -4.01 19.63
CA ARG A 128 1.71 -2.98 20.62
C ARG A 128 1.96 -1.65 19.95
N PHE A 129 1.15 -0.66 20.30
CA PHE A 129 1.28 0.73 19.89
C PHE A 129 1.65 1.57 21.09
N SER A 130 2.88 2.07 21.14
CA SER A 130 3.36 2.82 22.30
C SER A 130 2.78 4.24 22.34
N GLU A 131 2.70 4.83 23.54
CA GLU A 131 2.26 6.22 23.73
C GLU A 131 3.12 7.21 22.92
N TYR A 132 4.42 6.95 22.79
CA TYR A 132 5.30 7.75 21.95
C TYR A 132 4.90 7.74 20.48
N GLU A 133 4.58 6.56 19.95
CA GLU A 133 4.16 6.41 18.55
C GLU A 133 2.78 7.03 18.34
N LYS A 134 1.87 6.85 19.29
CA LYS A 134 0.56 7.50 19.30
C LYS A 134 0.69 9.02 19.19
N ARG A 135 1.53 9.64 20.02
CA ARG A 135 1.80 11.09 19.98
C ARG A 135 2.28 11.58 18.62
N ILE A 136 3.07 10.79 17.88
CA ILE A 136 3.53 11.15 16.53
C ILE A 136 2.41 10.98 15.52
N PHE A 137 1.72 9.84 15.56
CA PHE A 137 0.69 9.51 14.58
C PHE A 137 -0.55 10.39 14.73
N ASP A 138 -0.84 10.92 15.91
CA ASP A 138 -1.92 11.88 16.14
C ASP A 138 -1.68 13.22 15.42
N LEU A 139 -0.45 13.51 14.97
CA LEU A 139 -0.10 14.72 14.22
C LEU A 139 -0.32 14.58 12.70
N VAL A 140 -0.59 13.37 12.19
CA VAL A 140 -0.68 13.10 10.76
C VAL A 140 -2.00 12.39 10.39
N PRO A 141 -2.56 12.60 9.18
CA PRO A 141 -3.79 11.94 8.76
C PRO A 141 -3.61 10.46 8.35
N ILE A 142 -2.48 9.83 8.72
CA ILE A 142 -2.13 8.46 8.35
C ILE A 142 -2.70 7.48 9.39
N GLY A 143 -3.39 6.44 8.94
CA GLY A 143 -3.80 5.33 9.80
C GLY A 143 -2.64 4.37 10.06
N PHE A 144 -2.70 3.64 11.17
CA PHE A 144 -1.64 2.71 11.54
C PHE A 144 -2.21 1.31 11.81
N ILE A 145 -1.66 0.33 11.09
CA ILE A 145 -2.05 -1.07 11.19
C ILE A 145 -0.82 -1.87 11.59
N ILE A 146 -0.92 -2.66 12.66
CA ILE A 146 0.14 -3.59 13.05
C ILE A 146 -0.20 -4.96 12.49
N GLY A 147 0.73 -5.55 11.74
CA GLY A 147 0.66 -6.93 11.28
C GLY A 147 1.60 -7.82 12.09
N THR A 148 1.15 -9.02 12.46
CA THR A 148 1.95 -10.00 13.21
C THR A 148 2.18 -11.30 12.42
N PRO A 149 3.25 -12.05 12.72
CA PRO A 149 3.61 -13.29 12.02
C PRO A 149 2.50 -14.35 11.92
N ASP A 150 1.52 -14.36 12.82
CA ASP A 150 0.38 -15.28 12.75
C ASP A 150 -0.70 -14.84 11.73
N GLY A 151 -0.47 -13.76 10.99
CA GLY A 151 -1.39 -13.22 10.00
C GLY A 151 -2.48 -12.31 10.56
N LYS A 152 -2.43 -11.98 11.86
CA LYS A 152 -3.35 -10.99 12.45
C LYS A 152 -2.93 -9.57 12.09
N PHE A 153 -3.95 -8.74 11.90
CA PHE A 153 -3.78 -7.29 11.70
C PHE A 153 -4.74 -6.56 12.60
N GLU A 154 -4.24 -5.54 13.28
CA GLU A 154 -5.03 -4.65 14.12
C GLU A 154 -4.80 -3.21 13.72
N THR A 155 -5.89 -2.49 13.46
CA THR A 155 -5.87 -1.05 13.24
C THR A 155 -5.81 -0.38 14.60
N VAL A 156 -4.64 0.11 14.98
CA VAL A 156 -4.41 0.81 16.25
C VAL A 156 -4.65 2.32 16.13
N LYS A 157 -4.72 2.83 14.90
CA LYS A 157 -5.19 4.18 14.58
C LYS A 157 -5.91 4.18 13.23
N ASN A 158 -7.11 4.76 13.18
CA ASN A 158 -7.81 4.98 11.91
C ASN A 158 -7.17 6.12 11.12
N ALA A 159 -7.15 6.00 9.79
CA ALA A 159 -6.77 7.10 8.92
C ALA A 159 -7.86 8.18 8.95
N PHE A 160 -7.45 9.43 8.76
CA PHE A 160 -8.38 10.51 8.45
C PHE A 160 -8.44 10.69 6.94
N LEU A 161 -9.47 11.39 6.44
CA LEU A 161 -9.55 11.73 5.03
C LEU A 161 -8.28 12.48 4.62
N ASN A 162 -7.69 12.09 3.50
CA ASN A 162 -6.50 12.72 2.95
C ASN A 162 -6.77 14.22 2.70
N PRO A 163 -6.03 15.13 3.36
CA PRO A 163 -6.30 16.57 3.31
C PRO A 163 -6.01 17.20 1.94
N ILE A 164 -5.25 16.53 1.08
CA ILE A 164 -4.89 16.99 -0.26
C ILE A 164 -5.40 16.03 -1.36
N GLN A 165 -6.46 15.28 -1.07
CA GLN A 165 -7.13 14.47 -2.09
C GLN A 165 -7.78 15.38 -3.14
N SER A 166 -7.51 15.11 -4.42
CA SER A 166 -8.23 15.70 -5.55
C SER A 166 -9.35 14.76 -5.97
N LYS A 167 -10.58 15.30 -6.03
CA LYS A 167 -11.75 14.57 -6.55
C LYS A 167 -11.55 14.21 -8.02
N GLU A 168 -10.95 15.11 -8.79
CA GLU A 168 -10.65 14.90 -10.21
C GLU A 168 -9.62 13.79 -10.40
N ALA A 169 -8.53 13.79 -9.61
CA ALA A 169 -7.54 12.71 -9.64
C ALA A 169 -8.14 11.36 -9.23
N LYS A 170 -8.98 11.35 -8.19
CA LYS A 170 -9.73 10.17 -7.74
C LYS A 170 -10.63 9.62 -8.83
N GLU A 171 -11.53 10.43 -9.39
CA GLU A 171 -12.45 9.97 -10.43
C GLU A 171 -11.71 9.55 -11.69
N HIS A 172 -10.63 10.25 -12.07
CA HIS A 172 -9.78 9.82 -13.16
C HIS A 172 -9.18 8.43 -12.89
N LEU A 173 -8.69 8.15 -11.68
CA LEU A 173 -8.18 6.83 -11.32
C LEU A 173 -9.26 5.75 -11.35
N LEU A 174 -10.44 6.01 -10.78
CA LEU A 174 -11.56 5.06 -10.76
C LEU A 174 -12.06 4.71 -12.17
N ASN A 175 -12.03 5.67 -13.09
CA ASN A 175 -12.48 5.47 -14.46
C ASN A 175 -11.43 4.81 -15.37
N ASN A 176 -10.17 4.69 -14.90
CA ASN A 176 -9.05 4.15 -15.68
C ASN A 176 -8.30 3.03 -14.93
N LEU A 177 -9.01 2.24 -14.12
CA LEU A 177 -8.41 1.13 -13.37
C LEU A 177 -7.87 0.00 -14.28
N ASP A 178 -8.37 -0.11 -15.50
CA ASP A 178 -7.84 -1.01 -16.54
C ASP A 178 -6.35 -0.73 -16.81
N SER A 179 -5.93 0.53 -16.71
CA SER A 179 -4.52 0.91 -16.88
C SER A 179 -3.59 0.37 -15.79
N LEU A 180 -4.15 -0.23 -14.73
CA LEU A 180 -3.41 -0.89 -13.64
C LEU A 180 -3.37 -2.42 -13.78
N GLU A 181 -3.81 -3.00 -14.91
CA GLU A 181 -3.90 -4.46 -15.11
C GLU A 181 -2.59 -5.21 -14.77
N LYS A 182 -1.43 -4.62 -15.10
CA LYS A 182 -0.10 -5.16 -14.79
C LYS A 182 0.20 -5.31 -13.28
N PHE A 183 -0.61 -4.67 -12.44
CA PHE A 183 -0.52 -4.66 -10.99
C PHE A 183 -1.72 -5.38 -10.32
N SER A 184 -2.63 -5.93 -11.12
CA SER A 184 -3.81 -6.66 -10.64
C SER A 184 -3.46 -8.00 -9.99
N LEU A 185 -4.45 -8.68 -9.42
CA LEU A 185 -4.32 -10.03 -8.87
C LEU A 185 -4.03 -11.10 -9.94
N GLU A 186 -4.20 -10.82 -11.23
CA GLU A 186 -3.81 -11.73 -12.32
C GLU A 186 -2.35 -11.56 -12.77
N SER A 187 -1.69 -10.50 -12.28
CA SER A 187 -0.35 -10.11 -12.72
C SER A 187 0.74 -11.11 -12.32
N LYS A 188 1.83 -11.11 -13.09
CA LYS A 188 3.08 -11.84 -12.73
C LYS A 188 3.66 -11.36 -11.38
N ILE A 189 3.42 -10.10 -11.02
CA ILE A 189 3.87 -9.52 -9.74
C ILE A 189 3.11 -10.21 -8.60
N PHE A 190 1.78 -10.29 -8.70
CA PHE A 190 0.96 -10.89 -7.67
C PHE A 190 1.22 -12.39 -7.51
N LYS A 191 1.41 -13.14 -8.61
CA LYS A 191 1.74 -14.58 -8.53
C LYS A 191 2.97 -14.86 -7.65
N LYS A 192 4.02 -14.04 -7.76
CA LYS A 192 5.22 -14.13 -6.89
C LYS A 192 4.93 -13.80 -5.43
N ILE A 193 3.98 -12.89 -5.17
CA ILE A 193 3.55 -12.55 -3.81
C ILE A 193 2.74 -13.71 -3.22
N GLN A 194 1.83 -14.28 -4.01
CA GLN A 194 1.03 -15.44 -3.66
C GLN A 194 1.88 -16.65 -3.31
N GLU A 195 2.85 -17.02 -4.14
CA GLU A 195 3.77 -18.14 -3.87
C GLU A 195 4.50 -18.00 -2.52
N VAL A 196 5.00 -16.79 -2.22
CA VAL A 196 5.70 -16.51 -0.95
C VAL A 196 4.74 -16.57 0.24
N GLY A 197 3.55 -16.00 0.11
CA GLY A 197 2.54 -15.97 1.15
C GLY A 197 1.97 -17.36 1.46
N GLU A 198 1.63 -18.13 0.45
CA GLU A 198 1.19 -19.52 0.60
C GLU A 198 2.27 -20.37 1.27
N LYS A 199 3.53 -20.24 0.85
CA LYS A 199 4.64 -20.95 1.50
C LYS A 199 4.84 -20.52 2.97
N TYR A 200 4.51 -19.29 3.32
CA TYR A 200 4.63 -18.80 4.69
C TYR A 200 3.52 -19.34 5.61
N PHE A 201 2.28 -19.39 5.13
CA PHE A 201 1.10 -19.77 5.91
C PHE A 201 0.65 -21.24 5.78
N LYS A 202 1.31 -22.04 4.93
CA LYS A 202 1.22 -23.51 4.95
C LYS A 202 1.66 -24.07 6.28
#